data_AF-A0A2K4FWQ8-F1
#
_entry.id   AF-A0A2K4FWQ8-F1
#
_cell.length_a   1.000
_cell.length_b   1.000
_cell.length_c   1.000
_cell.angle_alpha   90.00
_cell.angle_beta   90.00
_cell.angle_gamma   90.00
#
_symmetry.space_group_name_H-M   'P 1'
#
loop_
_entity.id
_entity.type
_entity.pdbx_description
1 polymer ?
#
loop_
_entity_poly.entity_id
_entity_poly.type
_entity_poly.pdbx_seq_one_letter_code
_entity_poly.pdbx_strand_id
1 'polypeptide(L)'
;STVATVMLTGAFHEDGLADVADGLGGSASRERALEIMKDSRIGAFGAVALVLALGLKFGLLAALAARGLDVVAVSIVGAHVLSRLAPLFL
;
A
#
# COMPACT_ATOMS: atom_id res chain seq x y z
N SER A 1 -10.08 9.18 -2.96
CA SER A 1 -8.82 8.53 -3.38
C SER A 1 -8.66 7.17 -2.72
N THR A 2 -8.41 7.07 -1.40
CA THR A 2 -8.08 5.79 -0.73
C THR A 2 -9.04 4.63 -0.99
N VAL A 3 -10.32 4.73 -0.60
CA VAL A 3 -11.31 3.65 -0.83
C VAL A 3 -11.52 3.40 -2.32
N ALA A 4 -11.66 4.47 -3.10
CA ALA A 4 -11.88 4.37 -4.54
C ALA A 4 -10.75 3.62 -5.26
N THR A 5 -9.49 3.86 -4.91
CA THR A 5 -8.36 3.15 -5.54
C THR A 5 -8.35 1.68 -5.15
N VAL A 6 -8.57 1.36 -3.87
CA VAL A 6 -8.62 -0.04 -3.38
C VAL A 6 -9.70 -0.82 -4.13
N MET A 7 -10.91 -0.27 -4.25
CA MET A 7 -12.00 -0.93 -4.98
C MET A 7 -11.69 -1.07 -6.47
N LEU A 8 -11.16 -0.02 -7.09
CA LEU A 8 -10.87 -0.01 -8.52
C LEU A 8 -9.75 -1.00 -8.91
N THR A 9 -8.75 -1.17 -8.05
CA THR A 9 -7.63 -2.11 -8.28
C THR A 9 -7.90 -3.51 -7.73
N GLY A 10 -9.06 -3.74 -7.11
CA GLY A 10 -9.33 -5.01 -6.40
C GLY A 10 -8.33 -5.27 -5.28
N ALA A 11 -7.83 -4.22 -4.62
CA ALA A 11 -6.82 -4.27 -3.55
C ALA A 11 -5.46 -4.87 -3.94
N PHE A 12 -5.13 -4.97 -5.24
CA PHE A 12 -3.91 -5.64 -5.70
C PHE A 12 -2.59 -5.14 -5.07
N HIS A 13 -2.45 -3.83 -4.84
CA HIS A 13 -1.24 -3.27 -4.23
C HIS A 13 -1.20 -3.51 -2.72
N GLU A 14 -2.38 -3.42 -2.09
CA GLU A 14 -2.55 -3.69 -0.67
C GLU A 14 -2.28 -5.16 -0.34
N ASP A 15 -2.77 -6.08 -1.17
CA ASP A 15 -2.53 -7.52 -1.07
C ASP A 15 -1.03 -7.83 -1.17
N GLY A 16 -0.37 -7.33 -2.23
CA GLY A 16 1.08 -7.51 -2.38
C GLY A 16 1.90 -6.88 -1.25
N LEU A 17 1.45 -5.76 -0.66
CA LEU A 17 2.09 -5.19 0.52
C LEU A 17 1.94 -6.10 1.76
N ALA A 18 0.75 -6.66 1.96
CA ALA A 18 0.47 -7.57 3.07
C ALA A 18 1.30 -8.86 2.94
N ASP A 19 1.29 -9.49 1.77
CA ASP A 19 2.06 -10.71 1.46
C ASP A 19 3.54 -10.50 1.70
N VAL A 20 4.10 -9.38 1.22
CA VAL A 20 5.52 -9.06 1.41
C VAL A 20 5.84 -8.85 2.89
N ALA A 21 4.99 -8.14 3.62
CA ALA A 21 5.20 -7.91 5.05
C ALA A 21 5.11 -9.22 5.85
N ASP A 22 4.13 -10.08 5.57
CA ASP A 22 3.98 -11.37 6.26
C ASP A 22 5.07 -12.37 5.88
N GLY A 23 5.46 -12.43 4.61
CA GLY A 23 6.55 -13.30 4.16
C GLY A 23 7.89 -12.91 4.78
N LEU A 24 8.25 -11.63 4.72
CA LEU A 24 9.53 -11.13 5.25
C LEU A 24 9.55 -11.04 6.79
N GLY A 25 8.41 -10.75 7.41
CA GLY A 25 8.28 -10.70 8.87
C GLY A 25 8.13 -12.09 9.51
N GLY A 26 7.56 -13.05 8.80
CA GLY A 26 7.24 -14.38 9.32
C GLY A 26 8.37 -15.41 9.26
N SER A 27 9.38 -15.22 8.39
CA SER A 27 10.55 -16.11 8.32
C SER A 27 11.76 -15.46 7.67
N ALA A 28 12.97 -15.82 8.15
CA ALA A 28 14.22 -15.47 7.48
C ALA A 28 14.60 -16.44 6.35
N SER A 29 14.04 -17.65 6.32
CA SER A 29 14.27 -18.59 5.21
C SER A 29 13.40 -18.22 4.02
N ARG A 30 14.03 -18.15 2.83
CA ARG A 30 13.37 -17.74 1.59
C ARG A 30 12.22 -18.66 1.22
N GLU A 31 12.42 -19.97 1.35
CA GLU A 31 11.43 -20.99 1.00
C GLU A 31 10.17 -20.80 1.84
N ARG A 32 10.32 -20.58 3.14
CA ARG A 32 9.19 -20.36 4.05
C ARG A 32 8.52 -19.01 3.84
N ALA A 33 9.28 -17.95 3.59
CA ALA A 33 8.72 -16.64 3.26
C ALA A 33 7.84 -16.70 2.00
N LEU A 34 8.29 -17.43 0.98
CA LEU A 34 7.52 -17.65 -0.25
C LEU A 34 6.29 -18.55 -0.05
N GLU A 35 6.35 -19.52 0.87
CA GLU A 35 5.17 -20.28 1.28
C GLU A 35 4.13 -19.38 1.97
N ILE A 36 4.57 -18.48 2.85
CA ILE A 36 3.69 -17.53 3.53
C ILE A 36 3.03 -16.57 2.53
N MET A 37 3.78 -16.01 1.58
CA MET A 37 3.25 -15.14 0.53
C MET A 37 2.22 -15.82 -0.39
N LYS A 38 2.19 -17.15 -0.45
CA LYS A 38 1.20 -17.92 -1.23
C LYS A 38 -0.03 -18.30 -0.40
N ASP A 39 0.02 -18.09 0.90
CA ASP A 39 -1.09 -18.35 1.80
C ASP A 39 -2.06 -17.17 1.74
N SER A 40 -3.32 -17.43 1.44
CA SER A 40 -4.35 -16.40 1.37
C SER A 40 -4.70 -15.74 2.72
N ARG A 41 -4.18 -16.26 3.83
CA ARG A 41 -4.48 -15.75 5.18
C ARG A 41 -3.56 -14.58 5.50
N ILE A 42 -4.16 -13.48 5.95
CA ILE A 42 -3.41 -12.34 6.48
C ILE A 42 -2.77 -12.67 7.83
N GLY A 43 -1.50 -12.33 7.98
CA GLY A 43 -0.74 -12.40 9.22
C GLY A 43 -0.69 -11.06 9.96
N ALA A 44 0.01 -11.06 11.10
CA ALA A 44 0.11 -9.87 11.94
C ALA A 44 0.95 -8.75 11.29
N PHE A 45 2.00 -9.11 10.53
CA PHE A 45 2.85 -8.12 9.87
C PHE A 45 2.13 -7.47 8.70
N GLY A 46 1.40 -8.24 7.89
CA GLY A 46 0.56 -7.73 6.82
C GLY A 46 -0.53 -6.80 7.34
N ALA A 47 -1.23 -7.20 8.41
CA ALA A 47 -2.24 -6.36 9.06
C ALA A 47 -1.65 -5.02 9.55
N VAL A 48 -0.51 -5.05 10.25
CA VAL A 48 0.17 -3.84 10.72
C VAL A 48 0.63 -2.96 9.56
N ALA A 49 1.22 -3.55 8.51
CA ALA A 49 1.66 -2.82 7.33
C ALA A 49 0.50 -2.09 6.63
N LEU A 50 -0.64 -2.77 6.45
CA LEU A 50 -1.83 -2.17 5.85
C LEU A 50 -2.40 -1.02 6.69
N VAL A 51 -2.50 -1.19 8.00
CA VAL A 51 -2.99 -0.14 8.91
C VAL A 51 -2.09 1.08 8.86
N LEU A 52 -0.76 0.89 8.93
CA LEU A 52 0.19 1.98 8.86
C LEU A 52 0.17 2.68 7.49
N ALA A 53 0.15 1.93 6.39
CA ALA A 53 0.16 2.50 5.04
C ALA A 53 -1.13 3.28 4.71
N LEU A 54 -2.29 2.69 4.96
CA LEU A 54 -3.58 3.35 4.70
C LEU A 54 -3.84 4.50 5.67
N GLY A 55 -3.46 4.32 6.95
CA GLY A 55 -3.53 5.36 7.97
C GLY A 55 -2.65 6.57 7.63
N LEU A 56 -1.41 6.34 7.19
CA LEU A 56 -0.51 7.40 6.74
C LEU A 56 -1.07 8.13 5.51
N LYS A 57 -1.54 7.39 4.50
CA LYS A 57 -2.16 7.98 3.30
C LYS A 57 -3.37 8.85 3.68
N PHE A 58 -4.22 8.37 4.58
CA PHE A 58 -5.38 9.12 5.06
C PHE A 58 -4.96 10.39 5.82
N GLY A 59 -4.02 10.27 6.76
CA GLY A 59 -3.50 11.41 7.53
C GLY A 59 -2.86 12.47 6.65
N LEU A 60 -2.07 12.07 5.64
CA LEU A 60 -1.47 13.00 4.67
C LEU A 60 -2.54 13.70 3.82
N LEU A 61 -3.55 12.97 3.34
CA LEU A 61 -4.65 13.59 2.58
C LEU A 61 -5.45 14.58 3.45
N ALA A 62 -5.68 14.27 4.72
CA ALA A 62 -6.33 15.18 5.67
C ALA A 62 -5.49 16.44 5.92
N ALA A 63 -4.17 16.28 6.11
CA ALA A 63 -3.25 17.41 6.28
C ALA A 63 -3.18 18.30 5.03
N LEU A 64 -3.22 17.72 3.83
CA LEU A 64 -3.27 18.47 2.57
C LEU A 64 -4.62 19.16 2.37
N ALA A 65 -5.73 18.53 2.78
CA ALA A 65 -7.06 19.13 2.68
C ALA A 65 -7.17 20.42 3.49
N ALA A 66 -6.47 20.52 4.62
CA ALA A 66 -6.37 21.75 5.41
C ALA A 66 -5.65 22.90 4.67
N ARG A 67 -4.93 22.61 3.57
CA ARG A 67 -4.21 23.60 2.76
C ARG A 67 -4.98 24.05 1.51
N GLY A 68 -6.08 23.38 1.15
CA GLY A 68 -6.86 23.67 -0.05
C GLY A 68 -7.17 22.42 -0.88
N LEU A 69 -8.34 22.39 -1.51
CA LEU A 69 -8.79 21.26 -2.34
C LEU A 69 -8.00 21.13 -3.65
N ASP A 70 -7.50 22.25 -4.18
CA ASP A 70 -6.60 22.34 -5.31
C ASP A 70 -5.28 21.60 -5.04
N VAL A 71 -4.70 21.81 -3.86
CA VAL A 71 -3.48 21.12 -3.41
C VAL A 71 -3.71 19.61 -3.31
N VAL A 72 -4.87 19.19 -2.77
CA VAL A 72 -5.24 17.77 -2.70
C VAL A 72 -5.37 17.17 -4.10
N ALA A 73 -6.06 17.86 -5.03
CA ALA A 73 -6.26 17.37 -6.40
C ALA A 73 -4.92 17.16 -7.12
N VAL A 74 -4.04 18.17 -7.08
CA VAL A 74 -2.69 18.08 -7.69
C VAL A 74 -1.87 16.97 -7.04
N SER A 75 -1.92 16.84 -5.72
CA SER A 75 -1.16 15.81 -5.00
C SER A 75 -1.64 14.40 -5.34
N ILE A 76 -2.96 14.18 -5.49
CA ILE A 76 -3.51 12.88 -5.89
C ILE A 76 -3.03 12.52 -7.29
N VAL A 77 -3.11 13.44 -8.26
CA VAL A 77 -2.68 13.20 -9.64
C VAL A 77 -1.18 12.93 -9.68
N GLY A 78 -0.37 13.79 -9.05
CA GLY A 78 1.09 13.63 -8.99
C GLY A 78 1.51 12.32 -8.36
N ALA A 79 0.90 11.93 -7.24
CA ALA A 79 1.18 10.65 -6.58
C ALA A 79 0.84 9.44 -7.48
N HIS A 80 -0.27 9.49 -8.23
CA HIS A 80 -0.63 8.42 -9.16
C HIS A 80 0.37 8.29 -10.31
N VAL A 81 0.87 9.40 -10.85
CA VAL A 81 1.88 9.38 -11.92
C VAL A 81 3.20 8.83 -11.40
N LEU A 82 3.69 9.37 -10.28
CA LEU A 82 4.97 8.95 -9.69
C LEU A 82 4.98 7.48 -9.27
N SER A 83 3.89 6.98 -8.69
CA SER A 83 3.77 5.57 -8.26
C SER A 83 3.91 4.56 -9.42
N ARG A 84 3.57 4.97 -10.64
CA ARG A 84 3.65 4.12 -11.86
C ARG A 84 4.96 4.31 -12.62
N LEU A 85 5.75 5.30 -12.23
CA LEU A 85 7.02 5.64 -12.88
C LEU A 85 8.14 4.73 -12.35
N ALA A 86 8.13 4.38 -11.06
CA ALA A 86 9.18 3.56 -10.44
C ALA A 86 9.38 2.17 -11.09
N PRO A 87 8.34 1.41 -11.46
CA PRO A 87 8.51 0.13 -12.16
C PRO A 87 9.14 0.24 -13.55
N LEU A 88 9.21 1.43 -14.16
CA LEU A 88 9.82 1.61 -15.48
C LEU A 88 11.36 1.64 -15.44
N PHE A 89 11.94 1.76 -14.25
CA PHE A 89 13.39 1.83 -14.02
C PHE A 89 13.98 0.59 -13.35
N LEU A 90 13.14 -0.42 -13.05
CA LEU A 90 13.51 -1.70 -12.47
C LEU A 90 13.45 -2.79 -13.54
#